data_AF-A0A0Q4S363-F1
#
_entry.id   AF-A0A0Q4S363-F1
#
_cell.length_a   1.000
_cell.length_b   1.000
_cell.length_c   1.000
_cell.angle_alpha   90.00
_cell.angle_beta   90.00
_cell.angle_gamma   90.00
#
_symmetry.space_group_name_H-M   'P 1'
#
loop_
_entity.id
_entity.type
_entity.pdbx_description
1 polymer ?
#
loop_
_entity_poly.entity_id
_entity_poly.type
_entity_poly.pdbx_seq_one_letter_code
_entity_poly.pdbx_strand_id
1 'polypeptide(L)'
;MKKITFSIILLFLVAFSVTAQRKYDEIITTENSVQDIVQNEITGIVVFKEGGTVKGLDPETKKVVWTLTKEDFGTITSKDILTDPDFGNMFKDKRDLTTVSGSPYVEAYINSKYLIINTDTGKVVYNSSKESFFVFQSDFIPETNEYLLTLKKDGDMAIALLDMATGELKWTTTVDKAKAMISFSLKLSANTNKAKINGNTVYYLLYGNLYSFDKESGKLNWKAAEEYTKFYETQNDKNIVVVNAAGLFSNKQYLNVLSTDDGKSIWKESIKTKQVVYLEDWGTKLLVAHNSGFNFFDLKTGEKIWKKDARGDGLKRVIPIDQDFLYVAENEMMLINKDGEKLWKKFIEISDDKEDPIYYLGKVGEKVMYLTGTYGNMVDYKTGVKLWKRNINFDKNRPVLPTYDEATNSYLVYNDEKLYKFDPSISDKPEPFAKVNIKKEKELNSIELFPWGVVLSGPVEVMGVNMDGTVKYHHIYTQPGEGTRRLLKSAAIAGSIGLGVGSAVSAVQASELTMTYRDSNGNMRSTVLKEEDKSKMKQANNMAAGSAALGLVAAKFDKRFNAMKQNRDYSYIFAKADTGEKILVKVSKADGVEVDKIIFNNNKPLYEIDPATQNIFYVSDKSIQIFNKK
;
A
#
# COMPACT_ATOMS: atom_id res chain seq x y z
N MET A 1 -35.14 32.24 72.90
CA MET A 1 -33.94 31.83 72.15
C MET A 1 -34.30 30.70 71.20
N LYS A 2 -34.45 30.98 69.90
CA LYS A 2 -34.71 29.97 68.85
C LYS A 2 -33.61 30.11 67.80
N LYS A 3 -32.84 29.04 67.59
CA LYS A 3 -31.86 28.94 66.49
C LYS A 3 -32.58 28.33 65.29
N ILE A 4 -32.50 29.01 64.16
CA ILE A 4 -32.99 28.57 62.86
C ILE A 4 -31.82 27.88 62.16
N THR A 5 -32.00 26.62 61.77
CA THR A 5 -31.04 25.85 60.99
C THR A 5 -31.50 25.87 59.53
N PHE A 6 -30.67 26.41 58.64
CA PHE A 6 -30.88 26.39 57.19
C PHE A 6 -30.27 25.09 56.63
N SER A 7 -31.09 24.25 55.99
CA SER A 7 -30.62 23.10 55.22
C SER A 7 -30.69 23.45 53.73
N ILE A 8 -29.54 23.49 53.07
CA ILE A 8 -29.40 23.61 51.62
C ILE A 8 -29.47 22.21 51.02
N ILE A 9 -30.50 21.94 50.22
CA ILE A 9 -30.60 20.74 49.37
C ILE A 9 -29.91 21.06 48.04
N LEU A 10 -28.79 20.39 47.78
CA LEU A 10 -28.09 20.42 46.48
C LEU A 10 -28.65 19.28 45.61
N LEU A 11 -29.44 19.61 44.60
CA LEU A 11 -29.94 18.67 43.59
C LEU A 11 -28.84 18.42 42.54
N PHE A 12 -28.20 17.25 42.61
CA PHE A 12 -27.34 16.75 41.53
C PHE A 12 -28.22 16.20 40.40
N LEU A 13 -28.37 16.96 39.32
CA LEU A 13 -28.90 16.49 38.05
C LEU A 13 -27.81 15.68 37.33
N VAL A 14 -27.85 14.36 37.47
CA VAL A 14 -27.06 13.45 36.62
C VAL A 14 -27.79 13.33 35.28
N ALA A 15 -27.28 14.02 34.27
CA ALA A 15 -27.74 13.85 32.89
C ALA A 15 -27.27 12.49 32.37
N PHE A 16 -28.14 11.49 32.41
CA PHE A 16 -27.95 10.27 31.63
C PHE A 16 -28.17 10.60 30.15
N SER A 17 -27.09 10.70 29.38
CA SER A 17 -27.15 10.73 27.92
C SER A 17 -27.58 9.35 27.41
N VAL A 18 -28.89 9.12 27.34
CA VAL A 18 -29.47 8.03 26.56
C VAL A 18 -29.19 8.36 25.09
N THR A 19 -28.15 7.75 24.50
CA THR A 19 -27.90 7.89 23.07
C THR A 19 -29.00 7.14 22.32
N ALA A 20 -30.02 7.89 21.88
CA ALA A 20 -31.01 7.40 20.93
C ALA A 20 -30.30 6.78 19.71
N GLN A 21 -30.85 5.67 19.20
CA GLN A 21 -30.34 4.95 18.04
C GLN A 21 -29.99 5.93 16.91
N ARG A 22 -28.72 5.95 16.47
CA ARG A 22 -28.26 6.82 15.39
C ARG A 22 -29.02 6.47 14.11
N LYS A 23 -29.96 7.33 13.74
CA LYS A 23 -30.54 7.31 12.39
C LYS A 23 -29.55 7.94 11.41
N TYR A 24 -29.61 7.49 10.17
CA TYR A 24 -28.96 8.18 9.07
C TYR A 24 -29.44 9.64 9.04
N ASP A 25 -28.55 10.56 8.68
CA ASP A 25 -28.95 11.95 8.49
C ASP A 25 -29.67 12.11 7.18
N GLU A 26 -29.20 11.38 6.17
CA GLU A 26 -29.69 11.45 4.80
C GLU A 26 -29.74 10.05 4.21
N ILE A 27 -30.64 9.86 3.25
CA ILE A 27 -30.84 8.59 2.56
C ILE A 27 -31.01 8.85 1.08
N ILE A 28 -30.22 8.13 0.28
CA ILE A 28 -30.42 8.06 -1.16
C ILE A 28 -31.17 6.77 -1.43
N THR A 29 -32.43 6.90 -1.84
CA THR A 29 -33.23 5.75 -2.27
C THR A 29 -32.91 5.43 -3.72
N THR A 30 -32.77 4.14 -4.01
CA THR A 30 -32.44 3.63 -5.33
C THR A 30 -33.60 2.79 -5.87
N GLU A 31 -33.68 2.63 -7.19
CA GLU A 31 -34.77 1.86 -7.81
C GLU A 31 -34.53 0.34 -7.61
N ASN A 32 -33.27 -0.05 -7.72
CA ASN A 32 -32.77 -1.41 -7.58
C ASN A 32 -31.82 -1.52 -6.38
N SER A 33 -31.58 -2.75 -5.93
CA SER A 33 -30.60 -2.98 -4.88
C SER A 33 -29.21 -2.56 -5.35
N VAL A 34 -28.47 -1.87 -4.48
CA VAL A 34 -27.09 -1.47 -4.78
C VAL A 34 -26.19 -2.70 -4.72
N GLN A 35 -25.49 -2.97 -5.82
CA GLN A 35 -24.69 -4.17 -6.04
C GLN A 35 -23.23 -3.97 -5.67
N ASP A 36 -22.70 -2.77 -5.90
CA ASP A 36 -21.30 -2.42 -5.61
C ASP A 36 -21.20 -0.91 -5.31
N ILE A 37 -20.19 -0.54 -4.52
CA ILE A 37 -19.88 0.82 -4.12
C ILE A 37 -18.37 0.97 -3.93
N VAL A 38 -17.82 2.06 -4.44
CA VAL A 38 -16.44 2.49 -4.23
C VAL A 38 -16.39 4.01 -4.11
N GLN A 39 -15.46 4.54 -3.34
CA GLN A 39 -15.20 5.98 -3.33
C GLN A 39 -13.91 6.29 -4.06
N ASN A 40 -13.97 7.17 -5.07
CA ASN A 40 -12.74 7.68 -5.67
C ASN A 40 -12.01 8.55 -4.65
N GLU A 41 -10.78 8.16 -4.32
CA GLU A 41 -9.98 8.76 -3.25
C GLU A 41 -9.58 10.21 -3.54
N ILE A 42 -9.45 10.57 -4.81
CA ILE A 42 -9.06 11.91 -5.27
C ILE A 42 -10.26 12.85 -5.30
N THR A 43 -11.32 12.49 -6.03
CA THR A 43 -12.48 13.37 -6.23
C THR A 43 -13.44 13.33 -5.03
N GLY A 44 -13.41 12.22 -4.28
CA GLY A 44 -14.36 11.93 -3.22
C GLY A 44 -15.70 11.39 -3.69
N ILE A 45 -15.96 11.39 -4.99
CA ILE A 45 -17.23 10.92 -5.53
C ILE A 45 -17.40 9.44 -5.19
N VAL A 46 -18.53 9.14 -4.56
CA VAL A 46 -18.96 7.78 -4.26
C VAL A 46 -19.63 7.23 -5.50
N VAL A 47 -19.00 6.26 -6.14
CA VAL A 47 -19.51 5.59 -7.33
C VAL A 47 -20.20 4.31 -6.90
N PHE A 48 -21.46 4.14 -7.31
CA PHE A 48 -22.21 2.94 -6.98
C PHE A 48 -22.95 2.39 -8.21
N LYS A 49 -23.12 1.07 -8.19
CA LYS A 49 -23.84 0.32 -9.23
C LYS A 49 -25.18 -0.14 -8.67
N GLU A 50 -26.25 0.13 -9.38
CA GLU A 50 -27.57 -0.45 -9.12
C GLU A 50 -28.24 -0.87 -10.43
N GLY A 51 -28.79 -2.08 -10.46
CA GLY A 51 -29.39 -2.65 -11.67
C GLY A 51 -28.45 -2.55 -12.89
N GLY A 52 -28.88 -1.79 -13.91
CA GLY A 52 -28.12 -1.51 -15.12
C GLY A 52 -27.50 -0.11 -15.19
N THR A 53 -27.35 0.59 -14.07
CA THR A 53 -26.86 1.97 -14.02
C THR A 53 -25.63 2.10 -13.11
N VAL A 54 -24.80 3.10 -13.38
CA VAL A 54 -23.73 3.56 -12.47
C VAL A 54 -23.94 5.03 -12.18
N LYS A 55 -23.82 5.40 -10.92
CA LYS A 55 -24.14 6.74 -10.44
C LYS A 55 -23.00 7.28 -9.61
N GLY A 56 -22.79 8.59 -9.71
CA GLY A 56 -21.87 9.34 -8.86
C GLY A 56 -22.65 10.12 -7.84
N LEU A 57 -22.35 9.88 -6.57
CA LEU A 57 -22.86 10.60 -5.43
C LEU A 57 -21.76 11.53 -4.93
N ASP A 58 -22.05 12.83 -4.94
CA ASP A 58 -21.15 13.83 -4.35
C ASP A 58 -21.25 13.75 -2.82
N PRO A 59 -20.12 13.54 -2.11
CA PRO A 59 -20.14 13.36 -0.66
C PRO A 59 -20.47 14.63 0.13
N GLU A 60 -20.31 15.82 -0.47
CA GLU A 60 -20.59 17.11 0.16
C GLU A 60 -22.05 17.52 -0.03
N THR A 61 -22.53 17.50 -1.28
CA THR A 61 -23.92 17.87 -1.59
C THR A 61 -24.91 16.74 -1.36
N LYS A 62 -24.42 15.50 -1.26
CA LYS A 62 -25.18 14.25 -1.03
C LYS A 62 -26.26 14.05 -2.08
N LYS A 63 -25.98 14.51 -3.29
CA LYS A 63 -26.84 14.34 -4.45
C LYS A 63 -26.14 13.46 -5.46
N VAL A 64 -26.95 12.69 -6.17
CA VAL A 64 -26.49 12.05 -7.41
C VAL A 64 -26.18 13.18 -8.39
N VAL A 65 -24.90 13.35 -8.71
CA VAL A 65 -24.41 14.43 -9.60
C VAL A 65 -24.34 14.00 -11.06
N TRP A 66 -24.28 12.69 -11.30
CA TRP A 66 -24.38 12.10 -12.63
C TRP A 66 -24.93 10.68 -12.55
N THR A 67 -25.60 10.26 -13.61
CA THR A 67 -26.12 8.90 -13.79
C THR A 67 -25.74 8.43 -15.18
N LEU A 68 -25.21 7.23 -15.26
CA LEU A 68 -24.89 6.55 -16.50
C LEU A 68 -25.78 5.32 -16.65
N THR A 69 -26.35 5.16 -17.82
CA THR A 69 -27.33 4.13 -18.16
C THR A 69 -26.77 3.17 -19.21
N LYS A 70 -27.60 2.19 -19.61
CA LYS A 70 -27.29 1.31 -20.74
C LYS A 70 -27.06 2.07 -22.05
N GLU A 71 -27.63 3.26 -22.22
CA GLU A 71 -27.36 4.07 -23.42
C GLU A 71 -25.90 4.57 -23.45
N ASP A 72 -25.36 4.99 -22.30
CA ASP A 72 -23.98 5.49 -22.18
C ASP A 72 -22.94 4.37 -22.39
N PHE A 73 -23.26 3.17 -21.90
CA PHE A 73 -22.39 2.01 -22.02
C PHE A 73 -22.63 1.21 -23.31
N GLY A 74 -23.72 1.49 -24.03
CA GLY A 74 -24.19 0.75 -25.20
C GLY A 74 -24.91 -0.58 -24.87
N THR A 75 -25.52 -1.21 -25.88
CA THR A 75 -26.29 -2.47 -25.74
C THR A 75 -25.58 -3.72 -26.26
N ILE A 76 -24.60 -3.55 -27.15
CA ILE A 76 -23.88 -4.67 -27.79
C ILE A 76 -22.92 -5.29 -26.78
N THR A 77 -23.00 -6.60 -26.58
CA THR A 77 -22.05 -7.38 -25.76
C THR A 77 -20.89 -7.83 -26.64
N SER A 78 -19.66 -7.80 -26.13
CA SER A 78 -18.49 -8.35 -26.84
C SER A 78 -18.73 -9.84 -27.11
N LYS A 79 -18.97 -10.19 -28.39
CA LYS A 79 -19.33 -11.55 -28.82
C LYS A 79 -18.32 -12.59 -28.35
N ASP A 80 -17.04 -12.21 -28.28
CA ASP A 80 -15.92 -13.09 -27.97
C ASP A 80 -15.91 -13.67 -26.55
N ILE A 81 -16.58 -13.03 -25.58
CA ILE A 81 -16.58 -13.48 -24.17
C ILE A 81 -17.67 -14.53 -23.94
N LEU A 82 -18.83 -14.36 -24.57
CA LEU A 82 -19.98 -15.25 -24.36
C LEU A 82 -19.77 -16.63 -25.02
N THR A 83 -18.86 -16.72 -25.99
CA THR A 83 -18.56 -17.95 -26.73
C THR A 83 -17.33 -18.69 -26.24
N ASP A 84 -16.56 -18.12 -25.30
CA ASP A 84 -15.29 -18.67 -24.82
C ASP A 84 -15.41 -19.16 -23.36
N PRO A 85 -15.64 -20.47 -23.13
CA PRO A 85 -15.93 -21.03 -21.80
C PRO A 85 -14.78 -20.85 -20.80
N ASP A 86 -13.54 -20.79 -21.29
CA ASP A 86 -12.35 -20.67 -20.45
C ASP A 86 -12.19 -19.24 -19.92
N PHE A 87 -12.54 -18.23 -20.73
CA PHE A 87 -12.46 -16.83 -20.33
C PHE A 87 -13.58 -16.42 -19.38
N GLY A 88 -14.82 -16.88 -19.59
CA GLY A 88 -15.97 -16.48 -18.75
C GLY A 88 -15.83 -16.81 -17.26
N ASN A 89 -15.06 -17.85 -16.90
CA ASN A 89 -14.85 -18.23 -15.49
C ASN A 89 -13.79 -17.40 -14.77
N MET A 90 -12.84 -16.79 -15.49
CA MET A 90 -11.76 -16.00 -14.90
C MET A 90 -12.21 -14.63 -14.35
N PHE A 91 -13.38 -14.14 -14.75
CA PHE A 91 -13.88 -12.81 -14.39
C PHE A 91 -15.03 -12.81 -13.38
N LYS A 92 -15.45 -13.99 -12.88
CA LYS A 92 -16.59 -14.12 -11.95
C LYS A 92 -16.36 -13.49 -10.58
N ASP A 93 -15.11 -13.34 -10.16
CA ASP A 93 -14.74 -12.86 -8.83
C ASP A 93 -14.24 -11.41 -8.79
N LYS A 94 -14.20 -10.70 -9.93
CA LYS A 94 -13.82 -9.28 -9.96
C LYS A 94 -15.01 -8.42 -9.52
N ARG A 95 -14.73 -7.37 -8.72
CA ARG A 95 -15.71 -6.31 -8.45
C ARG A 95 -16.10 -5.63 -9.76
N ASP A 96 -17.33 -5.15 -9.82
CA ASP A 96 -17.82 -4.41 -10.97
C ASP A 96 -17.15 -3.03 -11.03
N LEU A 97 -16.82 -2.44 -9.88
CA LEU A 97 -16.19 -1.13 -9.76
C LEU A 97 -14.82 -1.24 -9.08
N THR A 98 -13.80 -0.62 -9.67
CA THR A 98 -12.45 -0.52 -9.10
C THR A 98 -11.91 0.89 -9.21
N THR A 99 -11.41 1.44 -8.10
CA THR A 99 -10.77 2.76 -8.08
C THR A 99 -9.37 2.70 -8.68
N VAL A 100 -9.02 3.71 -9.45
CA VAL A 100 -7.68 3.84 -10.02
C VAL A 100 -6.87 4.74 -9.10
N SER A 101 -5.97 4.14 -8.31
CA SER A 101 -5.25 4.87 -7.26
C SER A 101 -4.51 6.09 -7.79
N GLY A 102 -4.55 7.18 -7.03
CA GLY A 102 -3.91 8.47 -7.36
C GLY A 102 -4.56 9.27 -8.48
N SER A 103 -5.71 8.81 -9.01
CA SER A 103 -6.37 9.42 -10.18
C SER A 103 -7.87 9.69 -9.96
N PRO A 104 -8.51 10.53 -10.79
CA PRO A 104 -9.96 10.77 -10.72
C PRO A 104 -10.80 9.68 -11.41
N TYR A 105 -10.19 8.54 -11.78
CA TYR A 105 -10.86 7.52 -12.57
C TYR A 105 -11.38 6.35 -11.73
N VAL A 106 -12.47 5.75 -12.22
CA VAL A 106 -12.96 4.44 -11.80
C VAL A 106 -13.07 3.57 -13.04
N GLU A 107 -12.55 2.36 -12.93
CA GLU A 107 -12.75 1.28 -13.89
C GLU A 107 -14.06 0.59 -13.56
N ALA A 108 -14.90 0.40 -14.57
CA ALA A 108 -16.16 -0.31 -14.44
C ALA A 108 -16.26 -1.44 -15.45
N TYR A 109 -16.54 -2.65 -14.95
CA TYR A 109 -16.81 -3.83 -15.74
C TYR A 109 -18.31 -4.11 -15.72
N ILE A 110 -19.01 -3.76 -16.81
CA ILE A 110 -20.48 -3.81 -16.85
C ILE A 110 -20.93 -4.55 -18.10
N ASN A 111 -21.74 -5.61 -17.93
CA ASN A 111 -22.24 -6.42 -19.05
C ASN A 111 -21.10 -6.85 -19.99
N SER A 112 -19.98 -7.27 -19.41
CA SER A 112 -18.76 -7.68 -20.11
C SER A 112 -18.07 -6.58 -20.92
N LYS A 113 -18.28 -5.30 -20.55
CA LYS A 113 -17.63 -4.13 -21.14
C LYS A 113 -16.67 -3.51 -20.17
N TYR A 114 -15.58 -2.98 -20.69
CA TYR A 114 -14.63 -2.21 -19.92
C TYR A 114 -14.87 -0.72 -20.16
N LEU A 115 -15.09 -0.01 -19.07
CA LEU A 115 -15.35 1.41 -19.05
C LEU A 115 -14.34 2.10 -18.14
N ILE A 116 -13.96 3.31 -18.52
CA ILE A 116 -13.24 4.21 -17.61
C ILE A 116 -14.07 5.48 -17.46
N ILE A 117 -14.41 5.80 -16.22
CA ILE A 117 -15.29 6.93 -15.88
C ILE A 117 -14.44 7.96 -15.15
N ASN A 118 -14.45 9.21 -15.65
CA ASN A 118 -13.96 10.35 -14.88
C ASN A 118 -15.01 10.69 -13.81
N THR A 119 -14.68 10.44 -12.56
CA THR A 119 -15.67 10.52 -11.47
C THR A 119 -16.10 11.94 -11.12
N ASP A 120 -15.24 12.94 -11.37
CA ASP A 120 -15.54 14.36 -11.15
C ASP A 120 -16.66 14.87 -12.10
N THR A 121 -16.73 14.32 -13.31
CA THR A 121 -17.68 14.79 -14.34
C THR A 121 -18.77 13.76 -14.69
N GLY A 122 -18.57 12.50 -14.35
CA GLY A 122 -19.39 11.39 -14.83
C GLY A 122 -19.14 11.03 -16.29
N LYS A 123 -18.20 11.69 -16.98
CA LYS A 123 -17.89 11.40 -18.37
C LYS A 123 -17.31 9.99 -18.48
N VAL A 124 -17.93 9.15 -19.31
CA VAL A 124 -17.31 7.92 -19.81
C VAL A 124 -16.17 8.32 -20.73
N VAL A 125 -14.94 8.26 -20.23
CA VAL A 125 -13.73 8.61 -20.98
C VAL A 125 -13.45 7.55 -22.04
N TYR A 126 -13.59 6.28 -21.66
CA TYR A 126 -13.41 5.17 -22.57
C TYR A 126 -14.51 4.13 -22.40
N ASN A 127 -14.95 3.55 -23.52
CA ASN A 127 -15.94 2.50 -23.56
C ASN A 127 -15.58 1.48 -24.64
N SER A 128 -15.24 0.26 -24.21
CA SER A 128 -14.87 -0.84 -25.11
C SER A 128 -16.02 -1.34 -25.99
N SER A 129 -17.28 -0.92 -25.76
CA SER A 129 -18.42 -1.37 -26.56
C SER A 129 -18.41 -0.87 -28.00
N LYS A 130 -17.62 0.17 -28.28
CA LYS A 130 -17.43 0.72 -29.62
C LYS A 130 -16.40 -0.06 -30.43
N GLU A 131 -15.69 -0.99 -29.77
CA GLU A 131 -14.55 -1.68 -30.32
C GLU A 131 -14.89 -3.12 -30.71
N SER A 132 -14.17 -3.63 -31.71
CA SER A 132 -14.26 -5.04 -32.12
C SER A 132 -13.39 -5.97 -31.27
N PHE A 133 -12.81 -5.47 -30.18
CA PHE A 133 -11.89 -6.19 -29.32
C PHE A 133 -12.36 -6.19 -27.86
N PHE A 134 -11.79 -7.08 -27.06
CA PHE A 134 -12.04 -7.16 -25.62
C PHE A 134 -10.83 -6.69 -24.83
N VAL A 135 -11.05 -5.90 -23.78
CA VAL A 135 -10.00 -5.45 -22.84
C VAL A 135 -9.85 -6.47 -21.71
N PHE A 136 -8.67 -7.05 -21.61
CA PHE A 136 -8.33 -8.07 -20.62
C PHE A 136 -7.71 -7.49 -19.35
N GLN A 137 -6.83 -6.50 -19.55
CA GLN A 137 -6.01 -5.88 -18.52
C GLN A 137 -5.84 -4.41 -18.87
N SER A 138 -5.77 -3.59 -17.83
CA SER A 138 -5.48 -2.17 -17.91
C SER A 138 -4.34 -1.85 -16.95
N ASP A 139 -3.41 -1.01 -17.39
CA ASP A 139 -2.34 -0.49 -16.56
C ASP A 139 -2.28 1.03 -16.76
N PHE A 140 -2.63 1.77 -15.71
CA PHE A 140 -2.58 3.23 -15.71
C PHE A 140 -1.15 3.73 -15.61
N ILE A 141 -0.82 4.76 -16.41
CA ILE A 141 0.45 5.47 -16.38
C ILE A 141 0.19 6.90 -15.91
N PRO A 142 0.33 7.17 -14.60
CA PRO A 142 0.01 8.48 -14.03
C PRO A 142 0.84 9.61 -14.62
N GLU A 143 2.08 9.34 -15.00
CA GLU A 143 3.03 10.36 -15.47
C GLU A 143 2.59 11.05 -16.76
N THR A 144 1.75 10.39 -17.56
CA THR A 144 1.28 10.90 -18.85
C THR A 144 -0.25 10.90 -18.97
N ASN A 145 -0.95 10.51 -17.90
CA ASN A 145 -2.40 10.35 -17.90
C ASN A 145 -2.89 9.42 -19.04
N GLU A 146 -2.22 8.29 -19.21
CA GLU A 146 -2.49 7.34 -20.28
C GLU A 146 -2.75 5.94 -19.71
N TYR A 147 -3.41 5.10 -20.50
CA TYR A 147 -3.64 3.70 -20.16
C TYR A 147 -3.01 2.79 -21.21
N LEU A 148 -2.29 1.77 -20.76
CA LEU A 148 -2.02 0.61 -21.59
C LEU A 148 -3.14 -0.40 -21.39
N LEU A 149 -3.80 -0.72 -22.50
CA LEU A 149 -4.84 -1.73 -22.54
C LEU A 149 -4.29 -2.97 -23.23
N THR A 150 -4.34 -4.11 -22.54
CA THR A 150 -4.10 -5.41 -23.18
C THR A 150 -5.42 -5.96 -23.71
N LEU A 151 -5.43 -6.30 -24.99
CA LEU A 151 -6.63 -6.58 -25.75
C LEU A 151 -6.59 -7.98 -26.39
N LYS A 152 -7.76 -8.59 -26.57
CA LYS A 152 -7.99 -9.67 -27.54
C LYS A 152 -8.66 -9.08 -28.78
N LYS A 153 -7.98 -9.10 -29.93
CA LYS A 153 -8.49 -8.60 -31.21
C LYS A 153 -8.25 -9.65 -32.29
N ASP A 154 -9.30 -10.05 -33.01
CA ASP A 154 -9.23 -11.00 -34.14
C ASP A 154 -8.50 -12.32 -33.80
N GLY A 155 -8.62 -12.79 -32.56
CA GLY A 155 -7.94 -14.01 -32.09
C GLY A 155 -6.45 -13.84 -31.76
N ASP A 156 -5.93 -12.62 -31.78
CA ASP A 156 -4.58 -12.25 -31.39
C ASP A 156 -4.58 -11.34 -30.15
N MET A 157 -3.43 -11.25 -29.48
CA MET A 157 -3.18 -10.32 -28.39
C MET A 157 -2.63 -9.02 -28.96
N ALA A 158 -3.23 -7.91 -28.58
CA ALA A 158 -2.78 -6.57 -28.92
C ALA A 158 -2.60 -5.71 -27.67
N ILE A 159 -1.77 -4.68 -27.79
CA ILE A 159 -1.64 -3.62 -26.79
C ILE A 159 -2.08 -2.33 -27.45
N ALA A 160 -2.85 -1.51 -26.72
CA ALA A 160 -3.24 -0.18 -27.15
C ALA A 160 -2.89 0.86 -26.09
N LEU A 161 -2.54 2.06 -26.55
CA LEU A 161 -2.36 3.22 -25.68
C LEU A 161 -3.59 4.11 -25.80
N LEU A 162 -4.28 4.30 -24.68
CA LEU A 162 -5.44 5.16 -24.54
C LEU A 162 -5.02 6.49 -23.91
N ASP A 163 -5.38 7.59 -24.54
CA ASP A 163 -5.24 8.93 -23.98
C ASP A 163 -6.46 9.28 -23.14
N MET A 164 -6.27 9.58 -21.85
CA MET A 164 -7.39 9.85 -20.95
C MET A 164 -7.96 11.27 -21.06
N ALA A 165 -7.28 12.18 -21.76
CA ALA A 165 -7.81 13.51 -22.06
C ALA A 165 -8.83 13.44 -23.20
N THR A 166 -8.51 12.74 -24.28
CA THR A 166 -9.37 12.62 -25.46
C THR A 166 -10.37 11.45 -25.35
N GLY A 167 -9.97 10.37 -24.67
CA GLY A 167 -10.71 9.11 -24.65
C GLY A 167 -10.47 8.24 -25.89
N GLU A 168 -9.49 8.60 -26.72
CA GLU A 168 -9.18 7.92 -27.98
C GLU A 168 -7.96 7.02 -27.83
N LEU A 169 -7.97 5.92 -28.58
CA LEU A 169 -6.80 5.07 -28.75
C LEU A 169 -5.81 5.79 -29.67
N LYS A 170 -4.62 6.10 -29.16
CA LYS A 170 -3.53 6.66 -29.98
C LYS A 170 -3.05 5.65 -31.01
N TRP A 171 -2.93 4.40 -30.58
CA TRP A 171 -2.52 3.28 -31.43
C TRP A 171 -2.97 1.94 -30.86
N THR A 172 -2.92 0.92 -31.69
CA THR A 172 -3.13 -0.48 -31.32
C THR A 172 -2.16 -1.34 -32.09
N THR A 173 -1.39 -2.17 -31.39
CA THR A 173 -0.33 -2.99 -31.96
C THR A 173 -0.52 -4.44 -31.56
N THR A 174 -0.68 -5.32 -32.55
CA THR A 174 -0.70 -6.76 -32.33
C THR A 174 0.70 -7.23 -31.94
N VAL A 175 0.80 -7.97 -30.83
CA VAL A 175 2.10 -8.34 -30.23
C VAL A 175 2.30 -9.85 -30.11
N ASP A 176 1.24 -10.64 -29.96
CA ASP A 176 1.30 -12.10 -29.83
C ASP A 176 -0.01 -12.78 -30.23
N LYS A 177 -0.04 -14.11 -30.21
CA LYS A 177 -1.26 -14.92 -30.43
C LYS A 177 -2.11 -15.01 -29.16
N ALA A 178 -3.44 -15.14 -29.29
CA ALA A 178 -4.32 -15.17 -28.11
C ALA A 178 -4.07 -16.33 -27.13
N LYS A 179 -3.51 -17.46 -27.58
CA LYS A 179 -3.12 -18.57 -26.69
C LYS A 179 -2.07 -18.14 -25.65
N ALA A 180 -1.30 -17.10 -25.93
CA ALA A 180 -0.39 -16.50 -24.95
C ALA A 180 -1.18 -15.96 -23.73
N MET A 181 -2.38 -15.38 -23.94
CA MET A 181 -3.23 -14.86 -22.86
C MET A 181 -3.71 -15.92 -21.87
N ILE A 182 -4.01 -17.13 -22.35
CA ILE A 182 -4.38 -18.27 -21.47
C ILE A 182 -3.16 -18.75 -20.68
N SER A 183 -1.98 -18.74 -21.31
CA SER A 183 -0.73 -19.08 -20.60
C SER A 183 -0.39 -18.02 -19.52
N PHE A 184 -0.76 -16.76 -19.77
CA PHE A 184 -0.58 -15.65 -18.87
C PHE A 184 -1.51 -15.68 -17.65
N SER A 185 -2.76 -16.10 -17.82
CA SER A 185 -3.71 -16.21 -16.70
C SER A 185 -3.30 -17.24 -15.66
N LEU A 186 -2.62 -18.32 -16.07
CA LEU A 186 -2.00 -19.30 -15.18
C LEU A 186 -0.75 -18.75 -14.44
N LYS A 187 -0.14 -17.68 -14.96
CA LYS A 187 1.02 -16.98 -14.38
C LYS A 187 0.64 -15.70 -13.61
N LEU A 188 -0.66 -15.37 -13.51
CA LEU A 188 -1.20 -14.14 -12.91
C LEU A 188 -0.77 -13.95 -11.44
N SER A 189 -0.43 -15.02 -10.74
CA SER A 189 0.06 -14.98 -9.35
C SER A 189 1.58 -14.73 -9.20
N ALA A 190 2.36 -14.77 -10.30
CA ALA A 190 3.82 -14.75 -10.26
C ALA A 190 4.46 -13.40 -10.62
N ASN A 191 3.84 -12.64 -11.52
CA ASN A 191 4.45 -11.47 -12.16
C ASN A 191 3.56 -10.23 -12.01
N THR A 192 4.14 -9.13 -11.54
CA THR A 192 3.48 -7.82 -11.54
C THR A 192 3.65 -7.17 -12.91
N ASN A 193 2.55 -6.89 -13.61
CA ASN A 193 2.60 -6.07 -14.82
C ASN A 193 3.14 -4.68 -14.46
N LYS A 194 3.98 -4.11 -15.33
CA LYS A 194 4.61 -2.81 -15.07
C LYS A 194 4.84 -2.08 -16.37
N ALA A 195 4.40 -0.84 -16.44
CA ALA A 195 4.66 0.07 -17.54
C ALA A 195 5.54 1.24 -17.09
N LYS A 196 6.46 1.67 -17.94
CA LYS A 196 7.26 2.87 -17.77
C LYS A 196 7.43 3.61 -19.09
N ILE A 197 7.44 4.94 -18.99
CA ILE A 197 7.66 5.83 -20.13
C ILE A 197 8.99 6.54 -19.90
N ASN A 198 9.88 6.45 -20.90
CA ASN A 198 11.13 7.19 -20.94
C ASN A 198 11.26 7.87 -22.31
N GLY A 199 11.17 9.20 -22.29
CA GLY A 199 11.10 10.00 -23.52
C GLY A 199 9.97 9.53 -24.44
N ASN A 200 10.33 9.11 -25.65
CA ASN A 200 9.39 8.60 -26.65
C ASN A 200 9.23 7.06 -26.64
N THR A 201 9.71 6.38 -25.59
CA THR A 201 9.63 4.91 -25.49
C THR A 201 8.71 4.48 -24.36
N VAL A 202 7.89 3.47 -24.63
CA VAL A 202 7.08 2.77 -23.62
C VAL A 202 7.69 1.39 -23.39
N TYR A 203 8.17 1.13 -22.17
CA TYR A 203 8.53 -0.21 -21.73
C TYR A 203 7.37 -0.82 -20.98
N TYR A 204 6.94 -2.01 -21.42
CA TYR A 204 5.81 -2.70 -20.80
C TYR A 204 6.19 -4.16 -20.52
N LEU A 205 6.30 -4.48 -19.23
CA LEU A 205 6.42 -5.85 -18.76
C LEU A 205 5.01 -6.39 -18.54
N LEU A 206 4.63 -7.32 -19.39
CA LEU A 206 3.32 -7.96 -19.40
C LEU A 206 3.50 -9.47 -19.32
N TYR A 207 3.12 -10.05 -18.17
CA TYR A 207 3.12 -11.49 -17.93
C TYR A 207 4.43 -12.23 -18.25
N GLY A 208 5.56 -11.57 -18.01
CA GLY A 208 6.87 -12.14 -18.32
C GLY A 208 7.52 -11.50 -19.55
N ASN A 209 6.76 -10.98 -20.50
CA ASN A 209 7.31 -10.44 -21.73
C ASN A 209 7.57 -8.95 -21.56
N LEU A 210 8.81 -8.52 -21.82
CA LEU A 210 9.17 -7.11 -21.85
C LEU A 210 9.13 -6.61 -23.29
N TYR A 211 8.26 -5.65 -23.56
CA TYR A 211 8.11 -4.99 -24.85
C TYR A 211 8.62 -3.56 -24.78
N SER A 212 9.12 -3.06 -25.91
CA SER A 212 9.42 -1.66 -26.15
C SER A 212 8.60 -1.16 -27.33
N PHE A 213 7.88 -0.06 -27.13
CA PHE A 213 7.11 0.60 -28.18
C PHE A 213 7.58 2.03 -28.37
N ASP A 214 7.53 2.50 -29.61
CA ASP A 214 7.48 3.92 -29.90
C ASP A 214 6.15 4.49 -29.36
N LYS A 215 6.23 5.50 -28.50
CA LYS A 215 5.06 6.02 -27.78
C LYS A 215 4.05 6.67 -28.71
N GLU A 216 4.51 7.38 -29.74
CA GLU A 216 3.65 8.12 -30.67
C GLU A 216 2.93 7.19 -31.65
N SER A 217 3.67 6.29 -32.30
CA SER A 217 3.14 5.44 -33.37
C SER A 217 2.64 4.08 -32.91
N GLY A 218 3.04 3.63 -31.72
CA GLY A 218 2.79 2.27 -31.23
C GLY A 218 3.64 1.21 -31.90
N LYS A 219 4.60 1.58 -32.77
CA LYS A 219 5.49 0.63 -33.42
C LYS A 219 6.23 -0.17 -32.35
N LEU A 220 6.14 -1.50 -32.42
CA LEU A 220 6.95 -2.39 -31.60
C LEU A 220 8.42 -2.23 -32.04
N ASN A 221 9.25 -1.66 -31.16
CA ASN A 221 10.68 -1.52 -31.38
C ASN A 221 11.36 -2.86 -31.24
N TRP A 222 11.06 -3.55 -30.14
CA TRP A 222 11.54 -4.90 -29.86
C TRP A 222 10.69 -5.59 -28.80
N LYS A 223 10.76 -6.91 -28.80
CA LYS A 223 10.28 -7.80 -27.73
C LYS A 223 11.50 -8.53 -27.20
N ALA A 224 11.71 -8.53 -25.88
CA ALA A 224 12.84 -9.22 -25.31
C ALA A 224 12.74 -10.75 -25.55
N ALA A 225 13.89 -11.39 -25.75
CA ALA A 225 13.93 -12.81 -26.12
C ALA A 225 13.61 -13.75 -24.95
N GLU A 226 13.83 -13.30 -23.71
CA GLU A 226 13.57 -14.06 -22.48
C GLU A 226 12.39 -13.49 -21.71
N GLU A 227 11.80 -14.31 -20.85
CA GLU A 227 10.81 -13.84 -19.88
C GLU A 227 11.51 -13.18 -18.67
N TYR A 228 10.91 -12.13 -18.12
CA TYR A 228 11.38 -11.43 -16.94
C TYR A 228 10.27 -11.24 -15.92
N THR A 229 10.64 -11.16 -14.66
CA THR A 229 9.72 -10.88 -13.56
C THR A 229 9.69 -9.40 -13.21
N LYS A 230 10.79 -8.67 -13.50
CA LYS A 230 10.99 -7.27 -13.13
C LYS A 230 11.94 -6.57 -14.10
N PHE A 231 11.77 -5.25 -14.25
CA PHE A 231 12.69 -4.39 -14.98
C PHE A 231 12.84 -3.01 -14.31
N TYR A 232 13.99 -2.38 -14.54
CA TYR A 232 14.34 -1.05 -14.04
C TYR A 232 15.24 -0.33 -15.04
N GLU A 233 14.89 0.90 -15.40
CA GLU A 233 15.71 1.76 -16.27
C GLU A 233 16.94 2.27 -15.50
N THR A 234 18.08 2.36 -16.18
CA THR A 234 19.32 2.91 -15.60
C THR A 234 19.42 4.41 -15.85
N GLN A 235 20.24 5.10 -15.04
CA GLN A 235 20.44 6.56 -15.09
C GLN A 235 21.08 7.07 -16.39
N ASN A 236 21.60 6.17 -17.22
CA ASN A 236 22.23 6.52 -18.49
C ASN A 236 21.26 6.48 -19.68
N ASP A 237 19.99 6.09 -19.43
CA ASP A 237 18.91 5.94 -20.42
C ASP A 237 19.23 5.01 -21.61
N LYS A 238 20.30 4.22 -21.51
CA LYS A 238 20.77 3.29 -22.54
C LYS A 238 20.61 1.83 -22.16
N ASN A 239 20.27 1.58 -20.90
CA ASN A 239 20.19 0.24 -20.36
C ASN A 239 18.96 0.00 -19.48
N ILE A 240 18.59 -1.28 -19.38
CA ILE A 240 17.50 -1.75 -18.53
C ILE A 240 18.00 -2.94 -17.72
N VAL A 241 17.98 -2.83 -16.40
CA VAL A 241 18.24 -3.96 -15.50
C VAL A 241 17.02 -4.86 -15.51
N VAL A 242 17.21 -6.16 -15.78
CA VAL A 242 16.15 -7.15 -15.83
C VAL A 242 16.42 -8.31 -14.88
N VAL A 243 15.36 -8.83 -14.26
CA VAL A 243 15.44 -9.98 -13.35
C VAL A 243 14.46 -11.05 -13.80
N ASN A 244 14.98 -12.25 -14.04
CA ASN A 244 14.20 -13.47 -14.31
C ASN A 244 14.21 -14.38 -13.06
N ALA A 245 13.12 -15.12 -12.85
CA ALA A 245 13.07 -16.27 -11.97
C ALA A 245 12.66 -17.52 -12.75
N ALA A 246 13.31 -18.66 -12.49
CA ALA A 246 13.01 -19.94 -13.14
C ALA A 246 11.73 -20.61 -12.59
N GLY A 247 10.60 -19.90 -12.67
CA GLY A 247 9.28 -20.32 -12.16
C GLY A 247 8.90 -19.70 -10.82
N LEU A 248 7.60 -19.81 -10.47
CA LEU A 248 6.95 -19.15 -9.33
C LEU A 248 7.60 -19.45 -7.97
N PHE A 249 8.25 -20.61 -7.82
CA PHE A 249 8.88 -21.07 -6.58
C PHE A 249 10.41 -21.14 -6.65
N SER A 250 11.03 -20.59 -7.70
CA SER A 250 12.49 -20.64 -7.83
C SER A 250 13.17 -19.68 -6.85
N ASN A 251 14.00 -20.23 -5.96
CA ASN A 251 14.91 -19.44 -5.13
C ASN A 251 16.12 -18.91 -5.90
N LYS A 252 16.26 -19.28 -7.18
CA LYS A 252 17.31 -18.79 -8.09
C LYS A 252 16.74 -17.73 -9.02
N GLN A 253 17.49 -16.66 -9.17
CA GLN A 253 17.21 -15.58 -10.10
C GLN A 253 18.40 -15.31 -11.00
N TYR A 254 18.10 -14.72 -12.14
CA TYR A 254 19.05 -14.39 -13.18
C TYR A 254 18.92 -12.90 -13.45
N LEU A 255 19.99 -12.16 -13.24
CA LEU A 255 20.05 -10.72 -13.50
C LEU A 255 20.89 -10.45 -14.73
N ASN A 256 20.37 -9.64 -15.64
CA ASN A 256 21.11 -9.14 -16.79
C ASN A 256 20.77 -7.65 -16.99
N VAL A 257 21.44 -7.04 -17.95
CA VAL A 257 21.20 -5.69 -18.40
C VAL A 257 20.96 -5.73 -19.89
N LEU A 258 19.87 -5.11 -20.35
CA LEU A 258 19.52 -5.02 -21.76
C LEU A 258 19.96 -3.68 -22.34
N SER A 259 20.25 -3.65 -23.64
CA SER A 259 20.33 -2.42 -24.42
C SER A 259 18.92 -1.90 -24.71
N THR A 260 18.71 -0.59 -24.57
CA THR A 260 17.44 0.04 -24.92
C THR A 260 17.18 0.05 -26.44
N ASP A 261 18.24 -0.05 -27.24
CA ASP A 261 18.15 0.06 -28.70
C ASP A 261 17.50 -1.17 -29.35
N ASP A 262 17.81 -2.37 -28.85
CA ASP A 262 17.38 -3.63 -29.46
C ASP A 262 16.88 -4.69 -28.47
N GLY A 263 16.84 -4.38 -27.18
CA GLY A 263 16.37 -5.28 -26.12
C GLY A 263 17.28 -6.48 -25.87
N LYS A 264 18.50 -6.50 -26.42
CA LYS A 264 19.45 -7.60 -26.21
C LYS A 264 20.29 -7.40 -24.95
N SER A 265 20.63 -8.51 -24.30
CA SER A 265 21.56 -8.52 -23.17
C SER A 265 22.93 -7.95 -23.55
N ILE A 266 23.42 -7.00 -22.76
CA ILE A 266 24.79 -6.46 -22.91
C ILE A 266 25.82 -7.28 -22.16
N TRP A 267 25.42 -7.99 -21.10
CA TRP A 267 26.30 -8.94 -20.42
C TRP A 267 26.20 -10.30 -21.13
N LYS A 268 27.37 -10.88 -21.39
CA LYS A 268 27.51 -12.16 -22.09
C LYS A 268 26.76 -13.28 -21.37
N GLU A 269 26.77 -13.28 -20.04
CA GLU A 269 26.06 -14.25 -19.21
C GLU A 269 25.28 -13.52 -18.12
N SER A 270 24.06 -13.97 -17.86
CA SER A 270 23.27 -13.47 -16.74
C SER A 270 23.91 -13.87 -15.40
N ILE A 271 23.92 -12.94 -14.46
CA ILE A 271 24.35 -13.22 -13.08
C ILE A 271 23.32 -14.17 -12.46
N LYS A 272 23.71 -15.42 -12.28
CA LYS A 272 22.93 -16.41 -11.55
C LYS A 272 23.14 -16.24 -10.07
N THR A 273 22.07 -15.90 -9.35
CA THR A 273 22.11 -15.67 -7.91
C THR A 273 20.89 -16.27 -7.19
N LYS A 274 20.87 -16.22 -5.85
CA LYS A 274 19.64 -16.43 -5.09
C LYS A 274 18.67 -15.27 -5.36
N GLN A 275 17.52 -15.23 -4.69
CA GLN A 275 16.59 -14.09 -4.80
C GLN A 275 17.30 -12.74 -4.58
N VAL A 276 17.11 -11.82 -5.52
CA VAL A 276 17.56 -10.44 -5.45
C VAL A 276 16.63 -9.69 -4.51
N VAL A 277 17.23 -9.01 -3.52
CA VAL A 277 16.51 -8.27 -2.48
C VAL A 277 16.55 -6.77 -2.70
N TYR A 278 17.62 -6.27 -3.33
CA TYR A 278 17.83 -4.84 -3.49
C TYR A 278 18.78 -4.53 -4.66
N LEU A 279 18.50 -3.44 -5.37
CA LEU A 279 19.32 -2.95 -6.48
C LEU A 279 19.62 -1.46 -6.28
N GLU A 280 20.82 -1.03 -6.64
CA GLU A 280 21.14 0.39 -6.79
C GLU A 280 21.94 0.65 -8.06
N ASP A 281 21.55 1.67 -8.81
CA ASP A 281 22.32 2.18 -9.92
C ASP A 281 23.19 3.37 -9.47
N TRP A 282 24.49 3.29 -9.74
CA TRP A 282 25.50 4.32 -9.45
C TRP A 282 26.07 4.95 -10.74
N GLY A 283 25.33 4.84 -11.85
CA GLY A 283 25.63 5.40 -13.17
C GLY A 283 26.56 4.53 -14.01
N THR A 284 27.68 4.09 -13.45
CA THR A 284 28.66 3.22 -14.15
C THR A 284 28.72 1.80 -13.58
N LYS A 285 28.07 1.57 -12.45
CA LYS A 285 28.06 0.28 -11.73
C LYS A 285 26.71 0.06 -11.06
N LEU A 286 26.38 -1.20 -10.84
CA LEU A 286 25.17 -1.64 -10.17
C LEU A 286 25.52 -2.33 -8.85
N LEU A 287 24.97 -1.88 -7.73
CA LEU A 287 24.95 -2.67 -6.51
C LEU A 287 23.84 -3.72 -6.64
N VAL A 288 24.22 -4.99 -6.61
CA VAL A 288 23.28 -6.11 -6.65
C VAL A 288 23.35 -6.84 -5.32
N ALA A 289 22.25 -6.80 -4.58
CA ALA A 289 22.09 -7.48 -3.31
C ALA A 289 21.09 -8.63 -3.42
N HIS A 290 21.49 -9.79 -2.93
CA HIS A 290 20.74 -11.05 -3.00
C HIS A 290 20.87 -11.85 -1.70
N ASN A 291 20.03 -12.86 -1.49
CA ASN A 291 19.97 -13.69 -0.27
C ASN A 291 21.27 -14.45 0.11
N SER A 292 22.38 -14.27 -0.60
CA SER A 292 23.69 -14.85 -0.23
C SER A 292 24.82 -13.83 -0.13
N GLY A 293 24.57 -12.55 -0.44
CA GLY A 293 25.60 -11.53 -0.47
C GLY A 293 25.21 -10.34 -1.34
N PHE A 294 26.13 -9.40 -1.44
CA PHE A 294 25.99 -8.28 -2.37
C PHE A 294 27.36 -7.87 -2.89
N ASN A 295 27.35 -7.27 -4.08
CA ASN A 295 28.54 -6.77 -4.75
C ASN A 295 28.16 -5.63 -5.70
N PHE A 296 29.16 -4.85 -6.09
CA PHE A 296 29.05 -4.01 -7.25
C PHE A 296 29.42 -4.77 -8.52
N PHE A 297 28.70 -4.50 -9.59
CA PHE A 297 28.98 -5.00 -10.93
C PHE A 297 29.19 -3.81 -11.87
N ASP A 298 30.23 -3.87 -12.68
CA ASP A 298 30.42 -2.88 -13.74
C ASP A 298 29.25 -2.97 -14.73
N LEU A 299 28.60 -1.84 -15.01
CA LEU A 299 27.37 -1.82 -15.78
C LEU A 299 27.58 -2.31 -17.21
N LYS A 300 28.76 -2.10 -17.80
CA LYS A 300 29.03 -2.45 -19.20
C LYS A 300 29.38 -3.92 -19.37
N THR A 301 30.20 -4.44 -18.48
CA THR A 301 30.82 -5.77 -18.62
C THR A 301 30.12 -6.85 -17.80
N GLY A 302 29.43 -6.47 -16.72
CA GLY A 302 28.87 -7.41 -15.74
C GLY A 302 29.92 -8.04 -14.84
N GLU A 303 31.15 -7.53 -14.84
CA GLU A 303 32.22 -8.01 -13.96
C GLU A 303 32.05 -7.49 -12.53
N LYS A 304 32.35 -8.34 -11.55
CA LYS A 304 32.36 -7.95 -10.14
C LYS A 304 33.45 -6.93 -9.88
N ILE A 305 33.10 -5.86 -9.16
CA ILE A 305 34.06 -4.85 -8.71
C ILE A 305 34.80 -5.34 -7.46
N TRP A 306 34.09 -5.92 -6.49
CA TRP A 306 34.75 -6.54 -5.36
C TRP A 306 35.13 -7.99 -5.67
N LYS A 307 36.36 -8.38 -5.30
CA LYS A 307 36.88 -9.74 -5.53
C LYS A 307 35.99 -10.85 -4.93
N LYS A 308 35.30 -10.55 -3.83
CA LYS A 308 34.35 -11.44 -3.16
C LYS A 308 33.11 -10.64 -2.81
N ASP A 309 31.96 -11.31 -2.84
CA ASP A 309 30.73 -10.71 -2.34
C ASP A 309 30.88 -10.47 -0.83
N ALA A 310 30.29 -9.38 -0.35
CA ALA A 310 30.04 -9.23 1.07
C ALA A 310 29.15 -10.38 1.53
N ARG A 311 29.42 -10.94 2.74
CA ARG A 311 28.60 -12.04 3.31
C ARG A 311 27.14 -11.60 3.32
N GLY A 312 26.24 -12.48 2.89
CA GLY A 312 24.82 -12.18 2.97
C GLY A 312 23.95 -13.41 2.94
N ASP A 313 24.34 -14.52 3.55
CA ASP A 313 23.35 -15.59 3.75
C ASP A 313 22.17 -14.98 4.53
N GLY A 314 20.95 -15.14 4.01
CA GLY A 314 19.78 -14.44 4.54
C GLY A 314 19.89 -12.91 4.53
N LEU A 315 20.51 -12.29 3.52
CA LEU A 315 20.59 -10.83 3.39
C LEU A 315 19.19 -10.21 3.37
N LYS A 316 18.90 -9.36 4.36
CA LYS A 316 17.59 -8.69 4.49
C LYS A 316 17.59 -7.29 3.94
N ARG A 317 18.66 -6.55 4.18
CA ARG A 317 18.72 -5.10 3.96
C ARG A 317 20.15 -4.66 3.74
N VAL A 318 20.33 -3.73 2.80
CA VAL A 318 21.56 -2.98 2.59
C VAL A 318 21.19 -1.50 2.63
N ILE A 319 21.89 -0.73 3.47
CA ILE A 319 21.67 0.69 3.69
C ILE A 319 22.98 1.40 3.44
N PRO A 320 23.10 2.17 2.35
CA PRO A 320 24.23 3.05 2.16
C PRO A 320 24.17 4.19 3.18
N ILE A 321 25.31 4.43 3.81
CA ILE A 321 25.52 5.48 4.80
C ILE A 321 26.78 6.21 4.38
N ASP A 322 26.61 7.41 3.84
CA ASP A 322 27.69 8.15 3.19
C ASP A 322 28.31 7.30 2.05
N GLN A 323 29.58 6.86 2.18
CA GLN A 323 30.23 5.93 1.23
C GLN A 323 30.29 4.48 1.74
N ASP A 324 29.82 4.23 2.96
CA ASP A 324 29.83 2.92 3.60
C ASP A 324 28.50 2.20 3.40
N PHE A 325 28.46 0.91 3.72
CA PHE A 325 27.27 0.07 3.62
C PHE A 325 27.02 -0.65 4.94
N LEU A 326 25.93 -0.27 5.61
CA LEU A 326 25.36 -1.01 6.73
C LEU A 326 24.42 -2.06 6.16
N TYR A 327 24.62 -3.32 6.48
CA TYR A 327 23.75 -4.39 5.99
C TYR A 327 23.40 -5.40 7.07
N VAL A 328 22.32 -6.12 6.83
CA VAL A 328 21.82 -7.20 7.69
C VAL A 328 21.86 -8.51 6.94
N ALA A 329 22.56 -9.49 7.49
CA ALA A 329 22.61 -10.87 7.03
C ALA A 329 22.16 -11.79 8.16
N GLU A 330 21.20 -12.67 7.88
CA GLU A 330 20.53 -13.52 8.87
C GLU A 330 19.87 -12.67 9.96
N ASN A 331 20.41 -12.72 11.18
CA ASN A 331 19.96 -11.99 12.36
C ASN A 331 21.03 -11.00 12.87
N GLU A 332 22.08 -10.75 12.07
CA GLU A 332 23.20 -9.90 12.44
C GLU A 332 23.39 -8.75 11.44
N MET A 333 23.99 -7.65 11.90
CA MET A 333 24.39 -6.52 11.05
C MET A 333 25.91 -6.33 10.99
N MET A 334 26.37 -5.68 9.93
CA MET A 334 27.77 -5.34 9.69
C MET A 334 27.88 -4.02 8.91
N LEU A 335 28.97 -3.29 9.15
CA LEU A 335 29.37 -2.13 8.38
C LEU A 335 30.60 -2.46 7.53
N ILE A 336 30.53 -2.18 6.23
CA ILE A 336 31.66 -2.27 5.29
C ILE A 336 31.87 -0.94 4.58
N ASN A 337 33.08 -0.69 4.10
CA ASN A 337 33.39 0.47 3.28
C ASN A 337 32.99 0.27 1.80
N LYS A 338 33.20 1.30 0.98
CA LYS A 338 32.97 1.27 -0.48
C LYS A 338 33.75 0.22 -1.26
N ASP A 339 34.84 -0.29 -0.70
CA ASP A 339 35.72 -1.27 -1.31
C ASP A 339 35.36 -2.71 -0.88
N GLY A 340 34.29 -2.86 -0.08
CA GLY A 340 33.79 -4.15 0.39
C GLY A 340 34.48 -4.68 1.64
N GLU A 341 35.31 -3.85 2.31
CA GLU A 341 36.09 -4.22 3.48
C GLU A 341 35.32 -3.96 4.78
N LYS A 342 35.43 -4.87 5.75
CA LYS A 342 34.75 -4.73 7.05
C LYS A 342 35.33 -3.57 7.86
N LEU A 343 34.46 -2.67 8.30
CA LEU A 343 34.80 -1.61 9.25
C LEU A 343 34.65 -2.07 10.70
N TRP A 344 33.67 -2.96 10.97
CA TRP A 344 33.54 -3.58 12.29
C TRP A 344 34.27 -4.92 12.39
N LYS A 345 34.85 -5.18 13.56
CA LYS A 345 35.62 -6.42 13.82
C LYS A 345 34.79 -7.69 13.73
N LYS A 346 33.50 -7.61 14.09
CA LYS A 346 32.56 -8.74 14.13
C LYS A 346 31.15 -8.29 13.77
N PHE A 347 30.35 -9.23 13.32
CA PHE A 347 28.91 -9.04 13.16
C PHE A 347 28.26 -8.75 14.51
N ILE A 348 27.20 -7.94 14.49
CA ILE A 348 26.44 -7.56 15.67
C ILE A 348 25.05 -8.17 15.56
N GLU A 349 24.71 -9.08 16.47
CA GLU A 349 23.39 -9.68 16.57
C GLU A 349 22.31 -8.64 16.93
N ILE A 350 21.27 -8.59 16.09
CA ILE A 350 20.14 -7.64 16.16
C ILE A 350 18.76 -8.32 16.20
N SER A 351 18.68 -9.65 16.08
CA SER A 351 17.44 -10.41 16.31
C SER A 351 17.72 -11.86 16.71
N ASP A 352 16.72 -12.59 17.20
CA ASP A 352 16.83 -14.04 17.46
C ASP A 352 16.55 -14.85 16.19
N ASP A 353 15.65 -14.36 15.33
CA ASP A 353 15.26 -15.03 14.10
C ASP A 353 15.70 -14.24 12.87
N LYS A 354 16.16 -14.97 11.85
CA LYS A 354 16.50 -14.45 10.54
C LYS A 354 15.28 -14.09 9.69
N GLU A 355 14.06 -14.27 10.17
CA GLU A 355 12.83 -13.79 9.52
C GLU A 355 12.22 -12.60 10.29
N ASP A 356 12.82 -12.20 11.41
CA ASP A 356 12.30 -11.07 12.20
C ASP A 356 12.24 -9.78 11.38
N PRO A 357 11.14 -9.02 11.49
CA PRO A 357 11.00 -7.73 10.82
C PRO A 357 12.01 -6.72 11.37
N ILE A 358 12.51 -5.86 10.49
CA ILE A 358 13.34 -4.71 10.84
C ILE A 358 12.45 -3.48 10.74
N TYR A 359 12.04 -2.92 11.88
CA TYR A 359 11.25 -1.70 11.93
C TYR A 359 12.09 -0.46 11.66
N TYR A 360 13.26 -0.40 12.29
CA TYR A 360 14.24 0.67 12.05
C TYR A 360 15.66 0.13 12.02
N LEU A 361 16.46 0.69 11.13
CA LEU A 361 17.90 0.51 11.07
C LEU A 361 18.49 1.73 10.39
N GLY A 362 19.33 2.49 11.08
CA GLY A 362 19.86 3.74 10.52
C GLY A 362 20.90 4.40 11.40
N LYS A 363 21.68 5.30 10.79
CA LYS A 363 22.65 6.16 11.50
C LYS A 363 21.91 7.32 12.16
N VAL A 364 22.19 7.52 13.45
CA VAL A 364 21.70 8.64 14.25
C VAL A 364 22.91 9.30 14.93
N GLY A 365 23.39 10.39 14.36
CA GLY A 365 24.67 10.99 14.76
C GLY A 365 25.83 10.01 14.52
N GLU A 366 26.68 9.81 15.55
CA GLU A 366 27.79 8.85 15.52
C GLU A 366 27.38 7.43 15.97
N LYS A 367 26.07 7.14 15.98
CA LYS A 367 25.49 5.86 16.42
C LYS A 367 24.72 5.20 15.28
N VAL A 368 24.53 3.90 15.36
CA VAL A 368 23.54 3.17 14.55
C VAL A 368 22.49 2.61 15.50
N MET A 369 21.23 2.99 15.30
CA MET A 369 20.10 2.45 16.04
C MET A 369 19.45 1.33 15.24
N TYR A 370 19.06 0.26 15.93
CA TYR A 370 18.26 -0.82 15.35
C TYR A 370 17.07 -1.14 16.24
N LEU A 371 15.94 -1.43 15.57
CA LEU A 371 14.70 -1.87 16.17
C LEU A 371 14.12 -2.99 15.31
N THR A 372 14.07 -4.20 15.86
CA THR A 372 13.59 -5.42 15.19
C THR A 372 12.39 -6.02 15.94
N GLY A 373 11.84 -7.11 15.42
CA GLY A 373 10.83 -7.93 16.10
C GLY A 373 11.26 -8.46 17.47
N THR A 374 12.56 -8.57 17.71
CA THR A 374 13.09 -9.18 18.94
C THR A 374 13.92 -8.22 19.77
N TYR A 375 14.72 -7.35 19.15
CA TYR A 375 15.63 -6.47 19.87
C TYR A 375 15.54 -5.01 19.48
N GLY A 376 15.73 -4.13 20.47
CA GLY A 376 16.09 -2.74 20.25
C GLY A 376 17.40 -2.38 20.97
N ASN A 377 18.31 -1.70 20.27
CA ASN A 377 19.56 -1.15 20.84
C ASN A 377 20.19 -0.09 19.92
N MET A 378 21.33 0.44 20.36
CA MET A 378 22.23 1.27 19.58
C MET A 378 23.66 0.72 19.63
N VAL A 379 24.43 0.95 18.57
CA VAL A 379 25.87 0.71 18.51
C VAL A 379 26.63 1.97 18.13
N ASP A 380 27.88 2.08 18.54
CA ASP A 380 28.81 3.07 18.02
C ASP A 380 29.08 2.80 16.53
N TYR A 381 28.95 3.83 15.68
CA TYR A 381 29.05 3.68 14.23
C TYR A 381 30.44 3.24 13.77
N LYS A 382 31.52 3.65 14.46
CA LYS A 382 32.89 3.35 14.05
C LYS A 382 33.31 1.94 14.46
N THR A 383 32.89 1.49 15.64
CA THR A 383 33.39 0.27 16.26
C THR A 383 32.40 -0.89 16.25
N GLY A 384 31.10 -0.61 16.09
CA GLY A 384 30.02 -1.59 16.21
C GLY A 384 29.75 -2.03 17.64
N VAL A 385 30.37 -1.39 18.65
CA VAL A 385 30.16 -1.74 20.06
C VAL A 385 28.78 -1.29 20.51
N LYS A 386 27.99 -2.21 21.08
CA LYS A 386 26.68 -1.90 21.69
C LYS A 386 26.84 -0.86 22.79
N LEU A 387 26.04 0.21 22.72
CA LEU A 387 26.03 1.27 23.70
C LEU A 387 25.33 0.81 24.97
N TRP A 388 24.18 0.14 24.85
CA TRP A 388 23.54 -0.48 26.00
C TRP A 388 24.10 -1.89 26.20
N LYS A 389 24.51 -2.16 27.45
CA LYS A 389 25.11 -3.45 27.85
C LYS A 389 24.25 -4.66 27.47
N ARG A 390 22.92 -4.50 27.40
CA ARG A 390 21.96 -5.52 26.96
C ARG A 390 20.92 -4.90 26.05
N ASN A 391 20.43 -5.70 25.10
CA ASN A 391 19.28 -5.33 24.28
C ASN A 391 18.03 -5.08 25.17
N ILE A 392 17.12 -4.26 24.66
CA ILE A 392 15.70 -4.38 25.01
C ILE A 392 15.19 -5.60 24.25
N ASN A 393 14.60 -6.57 24.96
CA ASN A 393 14.06 -7.79 24.36
C ASN A 393 12.54 -7.68 24.28
N PHE A 394 11.97 -8.05 23.15
CA PHE A 394 10.55 -8.07 22.90
C PHE A 394 10.01 -9.51 22.96
N ASP A 395 8.81 -9.71 23.50
CA ASP A 395 8.12 -11.00 23.42
C ASP A 395 7.63 -11.21 21.98
N LYS A 396 8.23 -12.21 21.33
CA LYS A 396 7.88 -12.65 19.96
C LYS A 396 6.43 -13.12 19.80
N ASN A 397 5.73 -13.43 20.88
CA ASN A 397 4.32 -13.85 20.85
C ASN A 397 3.35 -12.65 20.93
N ARG A 398 3.87 -11.42 20.90
CA ARG A 398 3.13 -10.15 21.00
C ARG A 398 3.54 -9.21 19.87
N PRO A 399 2.64 -8.32 19.41
CA PRO A 399 2.99 -7.36 18.38
C PRO A 399 4.06 -6.39 18.90
N VAL A 400 5.00 -6.05 18.03
CA VAL A 400 5.91 -4.91 18.21
C VAL A 400 5.37 -3.78 17.36
N LEU A 401 4.92 -2.71 18.00
CA LEU A 401 4.30 -1.57 17.32
C LEU A 401 5.16 -0.32 17.56
N PRO A 402 5.93 0.12 16.57
CA PRO A 402 6.72 1.35 16.63
C PRO A 402 6.00 2.56 16.03
N THR A 403 6.27 3.74 16.57
CA THR A 403 5.97 5.04 15.94
C THR A 403 7.13 6.00 16.17
N TYR A 404 7.46 6.80 15.15
CA TYR A 404 8.53 7.77 15.20
C TYR A 404 8.06 9.11 15.77
N ASP A 405 8.87 9.69 16.66
CA ASP A 405 8.73 11.03 17.23
C ASP A 405 9.81 11.94 16.65
N GLU A 406 9.44 12.72 15.62
CA GLU A 406 10.32 13.68 14.95
C GLU A 406 10.90 14.73 15.91
N ALA A 407 10.14 15.17 16.92
CA ALA A 407 10.54 16.25 17.81
C ALA A 407 11.75 15.85 18.67
N THR A 408 11.88 14.57 18.99
CA THR A 408 12.99 14.04 19.78
C THR A 408 13.88 13.07 19.03
N ASN A 409 13.64 12.87 17.72
CA ASN A 409 14.32 11.89 16.87
C ASN A 409 14.35 10.50 17.53
N SER A 410 13.22 10.09 18.11
CA SER A 410 13.11 8.87 18.92
C SER A 410 12.01 7.96 18.43
N TYR A 411 12.04 6.68 18.83
CA TYR A 411 10.94 5.75 18.58
C TYR A 411 10.20 5.42 19.86
N LEU A 412 8.87 5.50 19.82
CA LEU A 412 8.01 4.93 20.85
C LEU A 412 7.58 3.53 20.41
N VAL A 413 7.75 2.55 21.29
CA VAL A 413 7.55 1.14 20.93
C VAL A 413 6.69 0.46 21.97
N TYR A 414 5.61 -0.16 21.53
CA TYR A 414 4.80 -1.07 22.31
C TYR A 414 5.23 -2.53 22.09
N ASN A 415 5.37 -3.29 23.17
CA ASN A 415 5.42 -4.75 23.16
C ASN A 415 5.17 -5.31 24.56
N ASP A 416 4.39 -6.40 24.66
CA ASP A 416 4.13 -7.13 25.92
C ASP A 416 3.72 -6.20 27.06
N GLU A 417 2.61 -5.48 26.84
CA GLU A 417 2.05 -4.53 27.81
C GLU A 417 2.96 -3.36 28.21
N LYS A 418 4.11 -3.16 27.56
CA LYS A 418 5.08 -2.12 27.91
C LYS A 418 5.25 -1.14 26.76
N LEU A 419 5.40 0.13 27.13
CA LEU A 419 5.74 1.22 26.21
C LEU A 419 7.14 1.74 26.54
N TYR A 420 8.01 1.76 25.54
CA TYR A 420 9.39 2.21 25.63
C TYR A 420 9.59 3.46 24.79
N LYS A 421 10.54 4.31 25.19
CA LYS A 421 11.08 5.40 24.36
C LYS A 421 12.54 5.12 24.04
N PHE A 422 12.82 4.91 22.76
CA PHE A 422 14.17 4.72 22.21
C PHE A 422 14.71 6.07 21.75
N ASP A 423 15.24 6.83 22.70
CA ASP A 423 15.82 8.15 22.46
C ASP A 423 17.33 8.01 22.13
N PRO A 424 17.83 8.58 21.03
CA PRO A 424 19.24 8.46 20.68
C PRO A 424 20.17 9.25 21.61
N SER A 425 19.64 10.19 22.42
CA SER A 425 20.43 11.00 23.34
C SER A 425 20.83 10.27 24.63
N ILE A 426 20.08 9.24 25.04
CA ILE A 426 20.37 8.51 26.29
C ILE A 426 21.56 7.56 26.13
N SER A 427 22.39 7.49 27.17
CA SER A 427 23.53 6.58 27.23
C SER A 427 23.18 5.20 27.79
N ASP A 428 22.12 5.12 28.61
CA ASP A 428 21.68 3.89 29.27
C ASP A 428 20.44 3.29 28.61
N LYS A 429 20.21 2.01 28.90
CA LYS A 429 19.05 1.25 28.42
C LYS A 429 17.75 1.92 28.93
N PRO A 430 16.74 2.17 28.06
CA PRO A 430 15.50 2.78 28.48
C PRO A 430 14.68 1.80 29.33
N GLU A 431 14.15 2.29 30.44
CA GLU A 431 13.05 1.64 31.15
C GLU A 431 11.72 1.94 30.44
N PRO A 432 10.70 1.06 30.52
CA PRO A 432 9.40 1.36 29.97
C PRO A 432 8.80 2.56 30.71
N PHE A 433 8.33 3.57 29.97
CA PHE A 433 7.66 4.74 30.57
C PHE A 433 6.22 4.41 30.98
N ALA A 434 5.65 3.32 30.45
CA ALA A 434 4.33 2.83 30.85
C ALA A 434 4.26 1.30 30.86
N LYS A 435 3.43 0.77 31.75
CA LYS A 435 2.89 -0.59 31.68
C LYS A 435 1.37 -0.52 31.61
N VAL A 436 0.77 -1.16 30.62
CA VAL A 436 -0.66 -1.08 30.30
C VAL A 436 -1.31 -2.46 30.26
N ASN A 437 -2.63 -2.54 30.35
CA ASN A 437 -3.36 -3.83 30.41
C ASN A 437 -4.25 -3.98 29.17
N ILE A 438 -3.69 -4.45 28.07
CA ILE A 438 -4.40 -4.66 26.80
C ILE A 438 -5.05 -6.05 26.80
N LYS A 439 -6.35 -6.14 26.53
CA LYS A 439 -7.12 -7.40 26.64
C LYS A 439 -7.04 -8.30 25.42
N LYS A 440 -6.98 -7.71 24.22
CA LYS A 440 -6.90 -8.37 22.91
C LYS A 440 -5.57 -8.06 22.25
N GLU A 441 -4.49 -8.12 23.03
CA GLU A 441 -3.15 -7.68 22.63
C GLU A 441 -2.66 -8.27 21.31
N LYS A 442 -2.91 -9.56 21.07
CA LYS A 442 -2.53 -10.24 19.83
C LYS A 442 -3.23 -9.71 18.56
N GLU A 443 -4.27 -8.89 18.72
CA GLU A 443 -5.04 -8.30 17.62
C GLU A 443 -4.69 -6.82 17.40
N LEU A 444 -3.87 -6.20 18.26
CA LEU A 444 -3.38 -4.83 18.01
C LEU A 444 -2.57 -4.78 16.72
N ASN A 445 -2.78 -3.72 15.94
CA ASN A 445 -2.14 -3.54 14.64
C ASN A 445 -1.68 -2.09 14.38
N SER A 446 -1.89 -1.18 15.34
CA SER A 446 -1.47 0.21 15.19
C SER A 446 -1.05 0.84 16.51
N ILE A 447 -0.07 1.74 16.40
CA ILE A 447 0.32 2.71 17.41
C ILE A 447 0.38 4.08 16.74
N GLU A 448 -0.15 5.10 17.41
CA GLU A 448 -0.15 6.48 16.92
C GLU A 448 0.34 7.46 17.98
N LEU A 449 1.34 8.28 17.66
CA LEU A 449 1.79 9.41 18.46
C LEU A 449 0.83 10.61 18.40
N PHE A 450 0.49 11.17 19.56
CA PHE A 450 -0.25 12.43 19.77
C PHE A 450 0.58 13.39 20.65
N PRO A 451 0.30 14.71 20.66
CA PRO A 451 1.04 15.67 21.50
C PRO A 451 1.07 15.33 23.00
N TRP A 452 0.07 14.59 23.49
CA TRP A 452 -0.05 14.21 24.90
C TRP A 452 0.47 12.79 25.21
N GLY A 453 0.71 11.94 24.21
CA GLY A 453 0.95 10.52 24.45
C GLY A 453 0.84 9.64 23.20
N VAL A 454 0.45 8.38 23.39
CA VAL A 454 0.26 7.40 22.31
C VAL A 454 -1.11 6.76 22.37
N VAL A 455 -1.59 6.30 21.21
CA VAL A 455 -2.80 5.51 21.07
C VAL A 455 -2.47 4.15 20.48
N LEU A 456 -2.88 3.10 21.17
CA LEU A 456 -2.81 1.72 20.70
C LEU A 456 -4.18 1.34 20.15
N SER A 457 -4.22 0.77 18.94
CA SER A 457 -5.48 0.33 18.34
C SER A 457 -5.39 -1.01 17.61
N GLY A 458 -6.50 -1.72 17.65
CA GLY A 458 -6.77 -2.94 16.89
C GLY A 458 -8.25 -3.00 16.47
N PRO A 459 -8.70 -4.12 15.88
CA PRO A 459 -10.07 -4.26 15.37
C PRO A 459 -11.17 -4.08 16.42
N VAL A 460 -10.89 -4.33 17.70
CA VAL A 460 -11.86 -4.32 18.80
C VAL A 460 -11.36 -3.65 20.07
N GLU A 461 -10.21 -2.97 20.03
CA GLU A 461 -9.63 -2.37 21.23
C GLU A 461 -8.90 -1.07 20.88
N VAL A 462 -9.09 -0.03 21.69
CA VAL A 462 -8.40 1.26 21.57
C VAL A 462 -8.03 1.75 22.96
N MET A 463 -6.77 2.12 23.16
CA MET A 463 -6.27 2.65 24.44
C MET A 463 -5.39 3.88 24.20
N GLY A 464 -5.65 4.97 24.93
CA GLY A 464 -4.80 6.15 24.98
C GLY A 464 -3.94 6.13 26.25
N VAL A 465 -2.65 6.43 26.10
CA VAL A 465 -1.66 6.40 27.20
C VAL A 465 -0.83 7.68 27.16
N ASN A 466 -0.79 8.43 28.26
CA ASN A 466 0.02 9.65 28.36
C ASN A 466 1.52 9.31 28.42
N MET A 467 2.38 10.29 28.12
CA MET A 467 3.84 10.10 28.20
C MET A 467 4.36 9.84 29.63
N ASP A 468 3.57 10.15 30.66
CA ASP A 468 3.87 9.80 32.06
C ASP A 468 3.45 8.36 32.43
N GLY A 469 2.89 7.61 31.47
CA GLY A 469 2.44 6.24 31.61
C GLY A 469 1.02 6.05 32.15
N THR A 470 0.31 7.13 32.45
CA THR A 470 -1.09 7.03 32.88
C THR A 470 -2.02 6.68 31.71
N VAL A 471 -2.97 5.76 31.92
CA VAL A 471 -4.00 5.43 30.92
C VAL A 471 -5.02 6.55 30.88
N LYS A 472 -5.14 7.20 29.72
CA LYS A 472 -6.09 8.29 29.48
C LYS A 472 -7.51 7.75 29.23
N TYR A 473 -7.63 6.69 28.44
CA TYR A 473 -8.88 6.00 28.14
C TYR A 473 -8.62 4.58 27.64
N HIS A 474 -9.61 3.70 27.74
CA HIS A 474 -9.52 2.32 27.27
C HIS A 474 -10.91 1.77 26.88
N HIS A 475 -11.08 1.42 25.60
CA HIS A 475 -12.31 0.84 25.05
C HIS A 475 -12.05 -0.54 24.47
N ILE A 476 -12.92 -1.50 24.78
CA ILE A 476 -12.87 -2.89 24.31
C ILE A 476 -14.25 -3.26 23.81
N TYR A 477 -14.31 -3.94 22.66
CA TYR A 477 -15.54 -4.32 21.98
C TYR A 477 -15.58 -5.82 21.70
N THR A 478 -16.78 -6.34 21.47
CA THR A 478 -17.00 -7.73 21.06
C THR A 478 -17.27 -7.78 19.56
N GLN A 479 -16.68 -8.74 18.83
CA GLN A 479 -16.88 -8.85 17.39
C GLN A 479 -18.20 -9.57 17.06
N PRO A 480 -18.98 -9.14 16.06
CA PRO A 480 -20.16 -9.89 15.62
C PRO A 480 -19.80 -11.29 15.11
N GLY A 481 -20.37 -12.35 15.72
CA GLY A 481 -20.20 -13.73 15.26
C GLY A 481 -18.96 -14.48 15.81
N GLU A 482 -18.35 -13.99 16.88
CA GLU A 482 -17.14 -14.55 17.55
C GLU A 482 -17.27 -16.05 17.92
N GLY A 483 -18.49 -16.58 18.06
CA GLY A 483 -18.77 -17.99 18.37
C GLY A 483 -18.69 -18.98 17.19
N THR A 484 -18.60 -18.53 15.93
CA THR A 484 -18.67 -19.43 14.75
C THR A 484 -17.68 -19.10 13.63
N ARG A 485 -16.96 -17.97 13.70
CA ARG A 485 -16.12 -17.44 12.60
C ARG A 485 -14.70 -17.08 12.98
N ARG A 486 -14.00 -17.98 13.67
CA ARG A 486 -12.53 -17.87 13.83
C ARG A 486 -11.77 -18.09 12.50
N LEU A 487 -12.45 -18.13 11.35
CA LEU A 487 -11.93 -18.53 10.04
C LEU A 487 -12.45 -17.65 8.87
N LEU A 488 -12.23 -16.33 8.94
CA LEU A 488 -12.18 -15.48 7.73
C LEU A 488 -11.00 -14.50 7.84
N LYS A 489 -9.83 -15.04 8.17
CA LYS A 489 -8.54 -14.32 8.12
C LYS A 489 -7.96 -14.21 6.70
N SER A 490 -8.74 -14.53 5.66
CA SER A 490 -8.27 -14.58 4.28
C SER A 490 -9.44 -14.37 3.33
N ALA A 491 -9.37 -13.32 2.52
CA ALA A 491 -10.35 -12.86 1.53
C ALA A 491 -11.55 -12.05 2.08
N ALA A 492 -11.65 -10.81 1.61
CA ALA A 492 -12.75 -9.85 1.82
C ALA A 492 -12.92 -9.34 3.26
N ILE A 493 -12.14 -8.30 3.59
CA ILE A 493 -12.69 -6.97 3.80
C ILE A 493 -14.24 -6.98 4.01
N ALA A 494 -14.68 -7.12 5.24
CA ALA A 494 -16.06 -6.85 5.64
C ALA A 494 -15.99 -6.27 7.05
N GLY A 495 -15.69 -4.97 7.15
CA GLY A 495 -15.51 -4.26 8.41
C GLY A 495 -14.26 -3.39 8.53
N SER A 496 -13.37 -3.36 7.53
CA SER A 496 -12.16 -2.53 7.51
C SER A 496 -11.98 -1.73 6.20
N ILE A 497 -13.08 -1.36 5.53
CA ILE A 497 -13.04 -0.35 4.45
C ILE A 497 -13.44 0.97 5.06
N GLY A 498 -12.46 1.77 5.39
CA GLY A 498 -12.68 3.05 6.03
C GLY A 498 -11.49 3.36 6.87
N LEU A 499 -10.50 4.01 6.22
CA LEU A 499 -9.24 4.60 6.70
C LEU A 499 -8.12 4.32 5.68
N GLY A 500 -8.27 4.61 4.38
CA GLY A 500 -7.14 4.45 3.44
C GLY A 500 -6.50 3.04 3.46
N VAL A 501 -7.28 2.02 3.83
CA VAL A 501 -6.84 0.63 3.98
C VAL A 501 -7.18 -0.21 2.76
N GLY A 502 -7.07 0.38 1.56
CA GLY A 502 -6.81 -0.40 0.36
C GLY A 502 -5.47 -1.18 0.44
N SER A 503 -4.69 -1.00 1.52
CA SER A 503 -3.40 -1.65 1.79
C SER A 503 -3.44 -2.93 2.63
N ALA A 504 -4.50 -3.28 3.35
CA ALA A 504 -4.44 -4.41 4.30
C ALA A 504 -4.66 -5.80 3.68
N VAL A 505 -4.93 -5.92 2.38
CA VAL A 505 -4.96 -7.23 1.70
C VAL A 505 -3.60 -7.59 1.07
N SER A 506 -2.58 -6.74 1.21
CA SER A 506 -1.26 -6.97 0.61
C SER A 506 -0.18 -7.40 1.61
N ALA A 507 -0.53 -8.04 2.72
CA ALA A 507 0.45 -8.64 3.65
C ALA A 507 1.06 -9.96 3.13
N VAL A 508 0.71 -10.39 1.90
CA VAL A 508 1.52 -11.30 1.09
C VAL A 508 2.03 -10.57 -0.15
N GLN A 509 2.48 -9.32 -0.01
CA GLN A 509 3.44 -8.77 -0.97
C GLN A 509 4.79 -9.34 -0.59
N ALA A 510 5.26 -10.33 -1.36
CA ALA A 510 6.69 -10.57 -1.48
C ALA A 510 7.34 -9.19 -1.66
N SER A 511 8.23 -8.80 -0.73
CA SER A 511 8.94 -7.52 -0.73
C SER A 511 9.23 -7.09 -2.17
N GLU A 512 8.49 -6.09 -2.66
CA GLU A 512 8.62 -5.65 -4.04
C GLU A 512 10.06 -5.16 -4.21
N LEU A 513 10.82 -5.79 -5.11
CA LEU A 513 12.20 -5.39 -5.36
C LEU A 513 12.15 -3.96 -5.91
N THR A 514 12.99 -3.10 -5.36
CA THR A 514 13.15 -1.72 -5.80
C THR A 514 14.57 -1.51 -6.32
N MET A 515 14.72 -0.56 -7.24
CA MET A 515 16.01 -0.02 -7.62
C MET A 515 16.07 1.45 -7.23
N THR A 516 17.15 1.84 -6.55
CA THR A 516 17.43 3.24 -6.20
C THR A 516 18.57 3.79 -7.06
N TYR A 517 18.70 5.11 -7.07
CA TYR A 517 19.62 5.83 -7.95
C TYR A 517 20.53 6.74 -7.13
N ARG A 518 21.84 6.54 -7.28
CA ARG A 518 22.86 7.30 -6.54
C ARG A 518 23.88 7.95 -7.46
N ASP A 519 24.46 9.04 -6.99
CA ASP A 519 25.66 9.60 -7.59
C ASP A 519 26.91 8.79 -7.19
N SER A 520 28.08 9.17 -7.72
CA SER A 520 29.35 8.51 -7.41
C SER A 520 29.78 8.62 -5.95
N ASN A 521 29.21 9.57 -5.20
CA ASN A 521 29.51 9.81 -3.79
C ASN A 521 28.56 9.07 -2.86
N GLY A 522 27.58 8.33 -3.39
CA GLY A 522 26.57 7.61 -2.61
C GLY A 522 25.35 8.46 -2.25
N ASN A 523 25.26 9.71 -2.70
CA ASN A 523 24.07 10.53 -2.45
C ASN A 523 22.93 10.07 -3.36
N MET A 524 21.72 10.00 -2.80
CA MET A 524 20.51 9.76 -3.58
C MET A 524 20.35 10.86 -4.63
N ARG A 525 20.23 10.46 -5.90
CA ARG A 525 19.80 11.39 -6.96
C ARG A 525 18.29 11.56 -6.85
N SER A 526 17.82 12.81 -6.89
CA SER A 526 16.45 13.12 -6.52
C SER A 526 15.43 12.57 -7.53
N THR A 527 14.85 11.42 -7.19
CA THR A 527 13.45 11.12 -7.49
C THR A 527 12.85 10.37 -6.30
N VAL A 528 12.24 11.15 -5.40
CA VAL A 528 11.28 10.79 -4.33
C VAL A 528 11.82 10.24 -2.99
N LEU A 529 11.79 11.17 -2.02
CA LEU A 529 11.39 11.10 -0.60
C LEU A 529 11.97 10.03 0.34
N LYS A 530 12.58 10.57 1.41
CA LYS A 530 13.19 9.93 2.58
C LYS A 530 12.41 8.72 3.11
N GLU A 531 13.18 7.73 3.53
CA GLU A 531 12.76 6.36 3.81
C GLU A 531 12.63 6.10 5.31
N GLU A 532 11.62 6.68 5.95
CA GLU A 532 11.23 6.31 7.32
C GLU A 532 9.77 5.81 7.31
N ASP A 533 9.56 4.59 7.82
CA ASP A 533 8.32 3.79 7.94
C ASP A 533 7.55 3.38 6.66
N LYS A 534 8.15 2.47 5.88
CA LYS A 534 7.59 1.91 4.63
C LYS A 534 6.70 0.67 4.82
N SER A 535 5.48 0.86 5.33
CA SER A 535 4.34 0.00 4.93
C SER A 535 3.08 0.82 4.64
N LYS A 536 2.80 1.85 5.44
CA LYS A 536 1.70 2.80 5.22
C LYS A 536 2.10 3.98 4.31
N MET A 537 3.37 4.44 4.38
CA MET A 537 3.85 5.55 3.55
C MET A 537 4.14 5.19 2.10
N LYS A 538 4.47 3.94 1.75
CA LYS A 538 4.73 3.57 0.35
C LYS A 538 3.47 3.73 -0.50
N GLN A 539 2.31 3.37 0.05
CA GLN A 539 1.03 3.58 -0.63
C GLN A 539 0.69 5.07 -0.76
N ALA A 540 0.83 5.84 0.33
CA ALA A 540 0.61 7.29 0.30
C ALA A 540 1.60 8.03 -0.64
N ASN A 541 2.85 7.57 -0.75
CA ASN A 541 3.86 8.11 -1.65
C ASN A 541 3.61 7.71 -3.11
N ASN A 542 3.14 6.49 -3.36
CA ASN A 542 2.74 6.07 -4.71
C ASN A 542 1.51 6.86 -5.20
N MET A 543 0.54 7.09 -4.31
CA MET A 543 -0.61 7.97 -4.56
C MET A 543 -0.15 9.43 -4.78
N ALA A 544 0.79 9.92 -3.96
CA ALA A 544 1.35 11.25 -4.09
C ALA A 544 2.12 11.47 -5.40
N ALA A 545 2.93 10.50 -5.80
CA ALA A 545 3.68 10.56 -7.06
C ALA A 545 2.74 10.53 -8.27
N GLY A 546 1.71 9.67 -8.25
CA GLY A 546 0.70 9.63 -9.29
C GLY A 546 -0.09 10.93 -9.42
N SER A 547 -0.58 11.48 -8.30
CA SER A 547 -1.34 12.74 -8.31
C SER A 547 -0.49 13.97 -8.64
N ALA A 548 0.78 14.00 -8.21
CA ALA A 548 1.71 15.09 -8.53
C ALA A 548 2.08 15.10 -10.03
N ALA A 549 2.26 13.93 -10.63
CA ALA A 549 2.52 13.83 -12.06
C ALA A 549 1.31 14.25 -12.91
N LEU A 550 0.09 14.05 -12.38
CA LEU A 550 -1.14 14.58 -12.95
C LEU A 550 -1.37 16.08 -12.70
N GLY A 551 -0.46 16.80 -12.03
CA GLY A 551 -0.32 18.26 -11.86
C GLY A 551 -1.58 19.07 -11.48
N LEU A 552 -2.58 19.02 -12.34
CA LEU A 552 -3.92 19.57 -12.21
C LEU A 552 -4.78 18.84 -11.16
N VAL A 553 -4.59 17.52 -11.00
CA VAL A 553 -5.40 16.70 -10.08
C VAL A 553 -5.01 16.97 -8.62
N ALA A 554 -3.72 17.04 -8.30
CA ALA A 554 -3.27 17.42 -6.96
C ALA A 554 -3.80 18.81 -6.56
N ALA A 555 -3.55 19.83 -7.39
CA ALA A 555 -3.95 21.20 -7.10
C ALA A 555 -5.48 21.38 -6.94
N LYS A 556 -6.29 20.66 -7.72
CA LYS A 556 -7.76 20.73 -7.62
C LYS A 556 -8.30 20.04 -6.35
N PHE A 557 -7.62 19.02 -5.84
CA PHE A 557 -8.11 18.16 -4.76
C PHE A 557 -7.20 18.14 -3.50
N ASP A 558 -6.32 19.13 -3.35
CA ASP A 558 -5.31 19.23 -2.28
C ASP A 558 -5.86 19.01 -0.87
N LYS A 559 -7.07 19.53 -0.57
CA LYS A 559 -7.72 19.34 0.73
C LYS A 559 -7.99 17.87 1.03
N ARG A 560 -8.51 17.12 0.06
CA ARG A 560 -8.86 15.71 0.22
C ARG A 560 -7.60 14.85 0.29
N PHE A 561 -6.62 15.16 -0.56
CA PHE A 561 -5.31 14.53 -0.54
C PHE A 561 -4.61 14.69 0.81
N ASN A 562 -4.64 15.87 1.40
CA ASN A 562 -4.10 16.11 2.75
C ASN A 562 -4.90 15.36 3.82
N ALA A 563 -6.24 15.34 3.73
CA ALA A 563 -7.07 14.59 4.68
C ALA A 563 -6.75 13.09 4.66
N MET A 564 -6.51 12.50 3.48
CA MET A 564 -6.10 11.09 3.36
C MET A 564 -4.75 10.80 4.02
N LYS A 565 -3.76 11.69 3.84
CA LYS A 565 -2.46 11.58 4.52
C LYS A 565 -2.59 11.71 6.05
N GLN A 566 -3.55 12.52 6.50
CA GLN A 566 -3.68 12.93 7.89
C GLN A 566 -4.66 12.11 8.73
N ASN A 567 -5.54 11.27 8.13
CA ASN A 567 -6.65 10.64 8.87
C ASN A 567 -6.18 9.56 9.88
N ARG A 568 -5.62 10.03 11.00
CA ARG A 568 -5.17 9.30 12.19
C ARG A 568 -6.09 9.56 13.38
N ASP A 569 -7.17 10.32 13.19
CA ASP A 569 -7.95 10.92 14.28
C ASP A 569 -8.98 9.96 14.89
N TYR A 570 -9.42 8.95 14.14
CA TYR A 570 -10.50 8.06 14.57
C TYR A 570 -10.17 6.57 14.36
N SER A 571 -10.68 5.73 15.25
CA SER A 571 -10.84 4.29 15.03
C SER A 571 -12.29 3.99 14.64
N TYR A 572 -12.48 3.20 13.60
CA TYR A 572 -13.80 2.68 13.21
C TYR A 572 -13.85 1.18 13.52
N ILE A 573 -14.73 0.79 14.43
CA ILE A 573 -14.77 -0.56 15.02
C ILE A 573 -16.11 -1.22 14.72
N PHE A 574 -16.09 -2.30 13.94
CA PHE A 574 -17.28 -3.11 13.72
C PHE A 574 -17.47 -4.08 14.89
N ALA A 575 -18.43 -3.75 15.76
CA ALA A 575 -18.68 -4.41 17.02
C ALA A 575 -20.10 -4.96 17.12
N LYS A 576 -20.33 -5.76 18.15
CA LYS A 576 -21.65 -6.18 18.63
C LYS A 576 -21.96 -5.37 19.89
N ALA A 577 -23.09 -4.68 19.89
CA ALA A 577 -23.63 -4.00 21.06
C ALA A 577 -24.09 -5.02 22.12
N ASP A 578 -24.23 -4.59 23.37
CA ASP A 578 -24.75 -5.41 24.46
C ASP A 578 -26.17 -5.92 24.18
N THR A 579 -26.96 -5.14 23.43
CA THR A 579 -28.30 -5.49 22.93
C THR A 579 -28.29 -6.56 21.83
N GLY A 580 -27.11 -6.92 21.31
CA GLY A 580 -26.92 -7.88 20.24
C GLY A 580 -26.87 -7.30 18.84
N GLU A 581 -27.16 -6.01 18.69
CA GLU A 581 -27.10 -5.28 17.42
C GLU A 581 -25.66 -5.20 16.90
N LYS A 582 -25.50 -5.14 15.58
CA LYS A 582 -24.19 -4.99 14.93
C LYS A 582 -23.98 -3.52 14.67
N ILE A 583 -22.87 -2.97 15.14
CA ILE A 583 -22.62 -1.54 15.11
C ILE A 583 -21.24 -1.21 14.57
N LEU A 584 -21.12 -0.09 13.88
CA LEU A 584 -19.86 0.59 13.63
C LEU A 584 -19.69 1.68 14.68
N VAL A 585 -18.68 1.56 15.53
CA VAL A 585 -18.34 2.57 16.55
C VAL A 585 -17.21 3.43 16.03
N LYS A 586 -17.42 4.75 15.98
CA LYS A 586 -16.39 5.75 15.69
C LYS A 586 -15.84 6.26 17.01
N VAL A 587 -14.56 6.02 17.28
CA VAL A 587 -13.88 6.42 18.52
C VAL A 587 -12.84 7.48 18.17
N SER A 588 -12.91 8.65 18.81
CA SER A 588 -11.86 9.67 18.72
C SER A 588 -10.59 9.16 19.39
N LYS A 589 -9.48 9.14 18.65
CA LYS A 589 -8.17 8.75 19.18
C LYS A 589 -7.54 9.87 20.02
N ALA A 590 -8.00 11.12 19.90
CA ALA A 590 -7.44 12.22 20.69
C ALA A 590 -7.81 12.15 22.18
N ASP A 591 -8.98 11.61 22.50
CA ASP A 591 -9.57 11.63 23.85
C ASP A 591 -10.38 10.38 24.23
N GLY A 592 -10.57 9.43 23.31
CA GLY A 592 -11.29 8.18 23.55
C GLY A 592 -12.80 8.28 23.40
N VAL A 593 -13.35 9.47 23.12
CA VAL A 593 -14.81 9.64 23.07
C VAL A 593 -15.40 8.81 21.93
N GLU A 594 -16.41 7.99 22.24
CA GLU A 594 -17.27 7.36 21.24
C GLU A 594 -18.13 8.46 20.60
N VAL A 595 -17.71 8.96 19.44
CA VAL A 595 -18.35 10.10 18.77
C VAL A 595 -19.59 9.67 17.97
N ASP A 596 -19.63 8.42 17.48
CA ASP A 596 -20.81 7.88 16.82
C ASP A 596 -20.93 6.36 16.91
N LYS A 597 -22.17 5.86 16.79
CA LYS A 597 -22.51 4.43 16.74
C LYS A 597 -23.57 4.18 15.68
N ILE A 598 -23.26 3.42 14.64
CA ILE A 598 -24.16 3.20 13.50
C ILE A 598 -24.55 1.73 13.45
N ILE A 599 -25.84 1.41 13.37
CA ILE A 599 -26.29 0.01 13.29
C ILE A 599 -26.27 -0.47 11.84
N PHE A 600 -25.71 -1.67 11.66
CA PHE A 600 -25.74 -2.40 10.40
C PHE A 600 -26.66 -3.61 10.47
N ASN A 601 -27.37 -3.85 9.38
CA ASN A 601 -28.43 -4.87 9.30
C ASN A 601 -27.90 -6.23 8.81
N ASN A 602 -26.65 -6.32 8.38
CA ASN A 602 -26.07 -7.52 7.78
C ASN A 602 -24.72 -7.90 8.41
N ASN A 603 -24.21 -9.08 8.08
CA ASN A 603 -22.92 -9.60 8.60
C ASN A 603 -21.71 -9.22 7.71
N LYS A 604 -21.96 -8.57 6.57
CA LYS A 604 -20.96 -8.19 5.58
C LYS A 604 -21.35 -6.83 4.99
N PRO A 605 -21.26 -5.75 5.79
CA PRO A 605 -21.78 -4.46 5.39
C PRO A 605 -20.91 -3.89 4.27
N LEU A 606 -21.57 -3.40 3.21
CA LEU A 606 -20.92 -2.60 2.18
C LEU A 606 -21.03 -1.14 2.62
N TYR A 607 -19.89 -0.53 2.94
CA TYR A 607 -19.83 0.87 3.30
C TYR A 607 -18.50 1.49 2.89
N GLU A 608 -18.51 2.81 2.70
CA GLU A 608 -17.33 3.63 2.47
C GLU A 608 -17.26 4.73 3.53
N ILE A 609 -16.04 5.12 3.92
CA ILE A 609 -15.80 6.24 4.83
C ILE A 609 -14.96 7.28 4.10
N ASP A 610 -15.54 8.46 3.93
CA ASP A 610 -14.85 9.57 3.31
C ASP A 610 -13.80 10.16 4.29
N PRO A 611 -12.50 10.09 3.99
CA PRO A 611 -11.48 10.63 4.87
C PRO A 611 -11.51 12.16 5.00
N ALA A 612 -12.03 12.88 4.01
CA ALA A 612 -12.08 14.34 4.01
C ALA A 612 -13.33 14.88 4.72
N THR A 613 -14.51 14.35 4.37
CA THR A 613 -15.77 14.78 5.02
C THR A 613 -16.05 14.02 6.31
N GLN A 614 -15.46 12.85 6.51
CA GLN A 614 -15.76 11.87 7.57
C GLN A 614 -17.20 11.34 7.51
N ASN A 615 -17.86 11.49 6.36
CA ASN A 615 -19.17 10.90 6.11
C ASN A 615 -19.02 9.39 5.89
N ILE A 616 -20.01 8.63 6.35
CA ILE A 616 -20.09 7.19 6.17
C ILE A 616 -21.27 6.90 5.24
N PHE A 617 -21.00 6.17 4.16
CA PHE A 617 -21.97 5.76 3.15
C PHE A 617 -22.22 4.26 3.31
N TYR A 618 -23.38 3.88 3.80
CA TYR A 618 -23.72 2.48 4.06
C TYR A 618 -24.83 2.00 3.13
N VAL A 619 -24.57 0.90 2.41
CA VAL A 619 -25.55 0.26 1.55
C VAL A 619 -26.52 -0.58 2.38
N SER A 620 -27.81 -0.26 2.28
CA SER A 620 -28.91 -1.02 2.87
C SER A 620 -29.96 -1.32 1.79
N ASP A 621 -29.78 -2.45 1.11
CA ASP A 621 -30.64 -2.93 0.01
C ASP A 621 -30.82 -1.89 -1.11
N LYS A 622 -32.00 -1.27 -1.21
CA LYS A 622 -32.34 -0.21 -2.17
C LYS A 622 -32.05 1.20 -1.66
N SER A 623 -31.02 1.35 -0.84
CA SER A 623 -30.65 2.65 -0.31
C SER A 623 -29.19 2.76 0.05
N ILE A 624 -28.67 3.98 -0.02
CA ILE A 624 -27.41 4.40 0.59
C ILE A 624 -27.76 5.32 1.75
N GLN A 625 -27.54 4.84 2.96
CA GLN A 625 -27.70 5.60 4.19
C GLN A 625 -26.43 6.40 4.45
N ILE A 626 -26.58 7.72 4.61
CA ILE A 626 -25.46 8.64 4.81
C ILE A 626 -25.49 9.12 6.26
N PHE A 627 -24.36 8.91 6.94
CA PHE A 627 -24.12 9.40 8.27
C PHE A 627 -23.07 10.49 8.18
N ASN A 628 -23.49 11.72 8.46
CA ASN A 628 -22.63 12.90 8.44
C ASN A 628 -21.64 12.86 9.61
N LYS A 629 -20.51 13.55 9.42
CA LYS A 629 -19.54 13.76 10.49
C LYS A 629 -20.22 14.28 11.76
N LYS A 630 -19.99 13.56 12.85
CA LYS A 630 -20.05 14.06 14.22
C LYS A 630 -18.66 14.38 14.71
#